data_AF-A0A9P6HCN3-F1
#
_entry.id   AF-A0A9P6HCN3-F1
#
_cell.length_a   1.000
_cell.length_b   1.000
_cell.length_c   1.000
_cell.angle_alpha   90.00
_cell.angle_beta   90.00
_cell.angle_gamma   90.00
#
_symmetry.space_group_name_H-M   'P 1'
#
loop_
_entity.id
_entity.type
_entity.pdbx_description
1 polymer ?
#
loop_
_entity_poly.entity_id
_entity_poly.type
_entity_poly.pdbx_seq_one_letter_code
_entity_poly.pdbx_strand_id
1 'polypeptide(L)'
;MAPKLPWQIYSEQMECLGHGHALWEPAPMGGYTRIRIGDVGLILQGRFHLLFSAGFPLGNRILGIDVPSSFRQLAVGAVEKTKLRNPGCVGVQTNRKGATSFDVGESTQSTKPGSDFLIELTGDRGAALTTRYPTYGEDPLSSTLFIGYTKRHYRSWVKFSRDKGYGEHLLPILVSGLDMTKDFAIVAYSNDSTSVQSDAPVYTPMFSHGDASLPWTWCTPASSYQKHGPSRPMSPDLPPLNSRAGVFSTGFDQ
;
A
#
# COMPACT_ATOMS: atom_id res chain seq x y z
N MET A 1 -0.94 -20.42 21.11
CA MET A 1 -0.45 -19.93 19.80
C MET A 1 0.19 -18.57 20.02
N ALA A 2 1.34 -18.28 19.42
CA ALA A 2 1.89 -16.92 19.45
C ALA A 2 0.95 -15.97 18.67
N PRO A 3 0.79 -14.70 19.10
CA PRO A 3 -0.01 -13.74 18.38
C PRO A 3 0.59 -13.50 16.99
N LYS A 4 -0.27 -13.43 15.96
CA LYS A 4 0.17 -13.11 14.60
C LYS A 4 0.66 -11.67 14.53
N LEU A 5 1.67 -11.44 13.70
CA LEU A 5 2.23 -10.11 13.48
C LEU A 5 1.35 -9.32 12.49
N PRO A 6 1.36 -7.98 12.54
CA PRO A 6 0.41 -7.15 11.79
C PRO A 6 0.46 -7.38 10.28
N TRP A 7 1.67 -7.54 9.73
CA TRP A 7 1.87 -7.80 8.32
C TRP A 7 1.39 -9.18 7.87
N GLN A 8 1.37 -10.17 8.77
CA GLN A 8 0.83 -11.49 8.46
C GLN A 8 -0.70 -11.42 8.38
N ILE A 9 -1.33 -10.78 9.36
CA ILE A 9 -2.78 -10.57 9.38
C ILE A 9 -3.19 -9.79 8.12
N TYR A 10 -2.52 -8.68 7.83
CA TYR A 10 -2.83 -7.86 6.67
C TYR A 10 -2.72 -8.62 5.36
N SER A 11 -1.60 -9.32 5.13
CA SER A 11 -1.37 -10.07 3.89
C SER A 11 -2.40 -11.18 3.70
N GLU A 12 -2.64 -11.99 4.73
CA GLU A 12 -3.59 -13.11 4.69
C GLU A 12 -5.03 -12.64 4.47
N GLN A 13 -5.47 -11.57 5.16
CA GLN A 13 -6.83 -11.08 5.02
C GLN A 13 -7.08 -10.45 3.64
N MET A 14 -6.10 -9.72 3.11
CA MET A 14 -6.23 -9.04 1.82
C MET A 14 -6.04 -9.99 0.62
N GLU A 15 -5.46 -11.18 0.82
CA GLU A 15 -5.25 -12.18 -0.25
C GLU A 15 -6.56 -12.57 -0.95
N CYS A 16 -7.67 -12.62 -0.21
CA CYS A 16 -8.99 -12.96 -0.76
C CYS A 16 -9.52 -11.96 -1.80
N LEU A 17 -8.94 -10.76 -1.89
CA LEU A 17 -9.34 -9.75 -2.88
C LEU A 17 -8.73 -10.01 -4.27
N GLY A 18 -7.73 -10.88 -4.39
CA GLY A 18 -7.14 -11.24 -5.68
C GLY A 18 -6.25 -10.16 -6.33
N HIS A 19 -5.85 -9.13 -5.59
CA HIS A 19 -4.97 -8.04 -6.06
C HIS A 19 -3.46 -8.35 -5.93
N GLY A 20 -3.09 -9.64 -5.83
CA GLY A 20 -1.72 -10.05 -5.56
C GLY A 20 -1.35 -10.00 -4.08
N HIS A 21 -0.07 -9.80 -3.77
CA HIS A 21 0.45 -9.86 -2.40
C HIS A 21 0.42 -8.50 -1.72
N ALA A 22 -0.43 -8.35 -0.70
CA ALA A 22 -0.57 -7.09 0.04
C ALA A 22 0.64 -6.82 0.96
N LEU A 23 1.23 -5.62 0.83
CA LEU A 23 2.39 -5.19 1.62
C LEU A 23 1.96 -4.28 2.78
N TRP A 24 2.40 -4.62 3.99
CA TRP A 24 2.25 -3.77 5.16
C TRP A 24 3.16 -2.54 5.11
N GLU A 25 4.35 -2.64 4.52
CA GLU A 25 5.17 -1.50 4.12
C GLU A 25 5.34 -1.51 2.60
N PRO A 26 4.51 -0.74 1.88
CA PRO A 26 4.67 -0.62 0.44
C PRO A 26 5.84 0.29 0.05
N ALA A 27 6.38 1.09 0.98
CA ALA A 27 7.50 1.98 0.71
C ALA A 27 8.83 1.19 0.50
N PRO A 28 9.51 1.38 -0.64
CA PRO A 28 10.79 0.72 -0.91
C PRO A 28 11.93 1.27 -0.02
N MET A 29 12.93 0.43 0.27
CA MET A 29 14.07 0.75 1.14
C MET A 29 15.31 1.22 0.37
N GLY A 30 16.24 1.89 1.08
CA GLY A 30 17.65 2.00 0.65
C GLY A 30 17.90 2.87 -0.57
N GLY A 31 17.12 3.94 -0.75
CA GLY A 31 17.24 4.82 -1.92
C GLY A 31 16.59 4.26 -3.19
N TYR A 32 16.03 3.04 -3.14
CA TYR A 32 15.16 2.55 -4.20
C TYR A 32 13.84 3.31 -4.14
N THR A 33 13.50 4.02 -5.22
CA THR A 33 12.39 4.98 -5.18
C THR A 33 11.03 4.32 -5.39
N ARG A 34 10.98 3.21 -6.14
CA ARG A 34 9.72 2.58 -6.55
C ARG A 34 9.94 1.15 -7.04
N ILE A 35 9.10 0.23 -6.58
CA ILE A 35 8.99 -1.15 -7.08
C ILE A 35 8.50 -1.15 -8.54
N ARG A 36 9.09 -2.00 -9.39
CA ARG A 36 8.82 -2.07 -10.82
C ARG A 36 8.50 -3.50 -11.25
N ILE A 37 7.74 -3.62 -12.33
CA ILE A 37 7.56 -4.88 -13.03
C ILE A 37 8.93 -5.40 -13.50
N GLY A 38 9.20 -6.68 -13.22
CA GLY A 38 10.49 -7.31 -13.49
C GLY A 38 11.46 -7.27 -12.31
N ASP A 39 11.12 -6.62 -11.19
CA ASP A 39 11.94 -6.69 -9.99
C ASP A 39 11.86 -8.09 -9.37
N VAL A 40 13.01 -8.60 -8.91
CA VAL A 40 13.11 -9.84 -8.15
C VAL A 40 13.52 -9.49 -6.73
N GLY A 41 12.77 -9.99 -5.76
CA GLY A 41 12.96 -9.63 -4.36
C GLY A 41 12.44 -10.66 -3.38
N LEU A 42 12.49 -10.30 -2.10
CA LEU A 42 11.96 -11.08 -0.99
C LEU A 42 10.91 -10.27 -0.25
N ILE A 43 9.91 -10.93 0.34
CA ILE A 43 9.00 -10.29 1.28
C ILE A 43 9.50 -10.57 2.69
N LEU A 44 9.81 -9.50 3.42
CA LEU A 44 10.34 -9.55 4.77
C LEU A 44 9.56 -8.57 5.64
N GLN A 45 8.93 -9.09 6.70
CA GLN A 45 8.18 -8.28 7.67
C GLN A 45 7.15 -7.34 7.00
N GLY A 46 6.48 -7.85 5.95
CA GLY A 46 5.50 -7.10 5.18
C GLY A 46 6.06 -6.05 4.23
N ARG A 47 7.37 -6.06 3.97
CA ARG A 47 8.04 -5.16 3.02
C ARG A 47 8.64 -5.93 1.85
N PHE A 48 8.77 -5.29 0.69
CA PHE A 48 9.52 -5.83 -0.43
C PHE A 48 11.00 -5.42 -0.36
N HIS A 49 11.89 -6.40 -0.39
CA HIS A 49 13.34 -6.24 -0.41
C HIS A 49 13.87 -6.61 -1.78
N LEU A 50 14.33 -5.61 -2.54
CA LEU A 50 14.90 -5.81 -3.86
C LEU A 50 16.20 -6.62 -3.77
N LEU A 51 16.28 -7.72 -4.53
CA LEU A 51 17.54 -8.44 -4.77
C LEU A 51 18.22 -7.89 -6.01
N PHE A 52 17.49 -7.85 -7.12
CA PHE A 52 17.92 -7.28 -8.40
C PHE A 52 16.70 -7.07 -9.29
N SER A 53 16.86 -6.31 -10.38
CA SER A 53 15.81 -6.15 -11.38
C SER A 53 16.13 -6.94 -12.64
N ALA A 54 15.24 -7.87 -13.00
CA ALA A 54 15.34 -8.68 -14.20
C ALA A 54 15.00 -7.90 -15.47
N GLY A 55 14.19 -6.84 -15.36
CA GLY A 55 13.80 -6.00 -16.48
C GLY A 55 14.93 -5.13 -17.04
N PHE A 56 15.96 -4.83 -16.24
CA PHE A 56 17.11 -4.03 -16.71
C PHE A 56 18.16 -4.89 -17.43
N PRO A 57 18.85 -4.35 -18.45
CA PRO A 57 19.95 -5.03 -19.14
C PRO A 57 21.16 -5.18 -18.22
N LEU A 58 22.02 -6.16 -18.47
CA LEU A 58 23.19 -6.43 -17.61
C LEU A 58 24.01 -5.14 -17.40
N GLY A 59 24.33 -4.43 -18.47
CA GLY A 59 25.03 -3.14 -18.39
C GLY A 59 26.33 -3.28 -17.61
N ASN A 60 26.53 -2.40 -16.63
CA ASN A 60 27.71 -2.39 -15.75
C ASN A 60 27.60 -3.33 -14.54
N ARG A 61 26.54 -4.15 -14.44
CA ARG A 61 26.31 -5.04 -13.30
C ARG A 61 27.19 -6.29 -13.41
N ILE A 62 27.66 -6.77 -12.26
CA ILE A 62 28.57 -7.92 -12.16
C ILE A 62 27.76 -9.20 -11.86
N LEU A 63 27.95 -10.24 -12.68
CA LEU A 63 27.34 -11.55 -12.48
C LEU A 63 27.82 -12.19 -11.17
N GLY A 64 26.89 -12.77 -10.42
CA GLY A 64 27.15 -13.36 -9.10
C GLY A 64 27.24 -12.33 -7.96
N ILE A 65 27.37 -11.04 -8.26
CA ILE A 65 27.42 -9.96 -7.26
C ILE A 65 26.15 -9.13 -7.31
N ASP A 66 25.86 -8.47 -8.43
CA ASP A 66 24.70 -7.57 -8.55
C ASP A 66 23.44 -8.30 -9.05
N VAL A 67 23.66 -9.41 -9.75
CA VAL A 67 22.62 -10.28 -10.33
C VAL A 67 23.07 -11.74 -10.23
N PRO A 68 22.17 -12.73 -10.36
CA PRO A 68 22.55 -14.14 -10.38
C PRO A 68 23.57 -14.47 -11.49
N SER A 69 24.43 -15.46 -11.27
CA SER A 69 25.46 -15.86 -12.25
C SER A 69 24.89 -16.29 -13.61
N SER A 70 23.67 -16.83 -13.61
CA SER A 70 22.94 -17.23 -14.81
C SER A 70 21.96 -16.16 -15.32
N PHE A 71 22.22 -14.87 -15.02
CA PHE A 71 21.32 -13.78 -15.36
C PHE A 71 21.03 -13.72 -16.86
N ARG A 72 19.75 -13.56 -17.19
CA ARG A 72 19.26 -13.19 -18.52
C ARG A 72 18.20 -12.13 -18.35
N GLN A 73 18.24 -11.06 -19.14
CA GLN A 73 17.24 -10.00 -19.03
C GLN A 73 15.84 -10.53 -19.36
N LEU A 74 14.85 -10.13 -18.57
CA LEU A 74 13.44 -10.31 -18.85
C LEU A 74 12.96 -9.19 -19.80
N ALA A 75 12.38 -9.58 -20.93
CA ALA A 75 11.67 -8.66 -21.79
C ALA A 75 10.29 -8.37 -21.19
N VAL A 76 10.18 -7.29 -20.40
CA VAL A 76 8.93 -6.87 -19.73
C VAL A 76 7.81 -6.59 -20.74
N GLY A 77 8.16 -6.08 -21.92
CA GLY A 77 7.19 -5.75 -22.96
C GLY A 77 6.37 -4.50 -22.64
N ALA A 78 5.22 -4.36 -23.30
CA ALA A 78 4.28 -3.28 -23.03
C ALA A 78 3.54 -3.53 -21.71
N VAL A 79 3.35 -2.45 -20.96
CA VAL A 79 2.66 -2.41 -19.67
C VAL A 79 1.39 -1.59 -19.84
N GLU A 80 0.26 -2.18 -19.49
CA GLU A 80 -1.03 -1.51 -19.43
C GLU A 80 -1.16 -0.79 -18.09
N LYS A 81 -1.75 0.41 -18.13
CA LYS A 81 -2.04 1.19 -16.92
C LYS A 81 -3.54 1.38 -16.80
N THR A 82 -4.10 0.86 -15.72
CA THR A 82 -5.55 0.83 -15.52
C THR A 82 -5.90 1.51 -14.21
N LYS A 83 -6.90 2.39 -14.22
CA LYS A 83 -7.48 2.90 -12.98
C LYS A 83 -8.32 1.78 -12.38
N LEU A 84 -7.87 1.21 -11.27
CA LEU A 84 -8.52 0.07 -10.62
C LEU A 84 -9.64 0.51 -9.68
N ARG A 85 -9.39 1.54 -8.87
CA ARG A 85 -10.31 1.94 -7.80
C ARG A 85 -10.31 3.46 -7.61
N ASN A 86 -11.49 4.00 -7.33
CA ASN A 86 -11.63 5.37 -6.83
C ASN A 86 -11.05 5.49 -5.41
N PRO A 87 -10.81 6.72 -4.90
CA PRO A 87 -10.64 6.93 -3.47
C PRO A 87 -11.76 6.24 -2.69
N GLY A 88 -11.39 5.65 -1.55
CA GLY A 88 -12.27 4.68 -0.91
C GLY A 88 -11.50 3.72 -0.01
N CYS A 89 -12.26 2.86 0.66
CA CYS A 89 -11.73 1.85 1.55
C CYS A 89 -12.16 0.47 1.06
N VAL A 90 -11.18 -0.41 0.96
CA VAL A 90 -11.38 -1.81 0.60
C VAL A 90 -10.84 -2.67 1.72
N GLY A 91 -11.54 -3.74 2.07
CA GLY A 91 -11.09 -4.60 3.14
C GLY A 91 -11.81 -5.93 3.21
N VAL A 92 -11.35 -6.74 4.13
CA VAL A 92 -11.86 -8.07 4.41
C VAL A 92 -11.96 -8.24 5.91
N GLN A 93 -13.06 -8.84 6.34
CA GLN A 93 -13.25 -9.30 7.70
C GLN A 93 -13.59 -10.79 7.69
N THR A 94 -12.99 -11.56 8.59
CA THR A 94 -13.19 -12.99 8.72
C THR A 94 -13.75 -13.30 10.09
N ASN A 95 -14.78 -14.15 10.14
CA ASN A 95 -15.32 -14.73 11.36
C ASN A 95 -15.47 -16.25 11.21
N ARG A 96 -15.97 -16.93 12.25
CA ARG A 96 -16.25 -18.39 12.22
C ARG A 96 -17.12 -18.87 11.06
N LYS A 97 -17.93 -17.99 10.46
CA LYS A 97 -18.84 -18.33 9.35
C LYS A 97 -18.20 -18.10 7.97
N GLY A 98 -17.07 -17.42 7.89
CA GLY A 98 -16.34 -17.16 6.63
C GLY A 98 -15.75 -15.75 6.56
N ALA A 99 -15.19 -15.44 5.39
CA ALA A 99 -14.66 -14.12 5.05
C ALA A 99 -15.68 -13.30 4.25
N THR A 100 -15.80 -12.02 4.58
CA THR A 100 -16.63 -11.03 3.89
C THR A 100 -15.75 -9.87 3.45
N SER A 101 -15.74 -9.58 2.15
CA SER A 101 -15.07 -8.40 1.59
C SER A 101 -16.02 -7.21 1.46
N PHE A 102 -15.50 -6.01 1.56
CA PHE A 102 -16.22 -4.77 1.27
C PHE A 102 -15.34 -3.82 0.44
N ASP A 103 -15.99 -3.04 -0.42
CA ASP A 103 -15.38 -1.94 -1.16
C ASP A 103 -16.33 -0.74 -1.10
N VAL A 104 -15.90 0.30 -0.41
CA VAL A 104 -16.66 1.54 -0.21
C VAL A 104 -15.91 2.63 -0.97
N GLY A 105 -16.43 2.99 -2.14
CA GLY A 105 -15.90 4.05 -2.98
C GLY A 105 -16.65 5.38 -2.82
N GLU A 106 -15.95 6.48 -3.11
CA GLU A 106 -16.59 7.79 -3.28
C GLU A 106 -17.56 7.74 -4.48
N SER A 107 -18.87 7.89 -4.22
CA SER A 107 -19.87 8.01 -5.28
C SER A 107 -19.70 9.35 -5.99
N THR A 108 -19.65 9.33 -7.32
CA THR A 108 -19.61 10.53 -8.17
C THR A 108 -20.87 11.40 -8.07
N GLN A 109 -21.85 11.05 -7.23
CA GLN A 109 -23.13 11.77 -7.07
C GLN A 109 -23.48 12.17 -5.62
N SER A 110 -22.52 12.38 -4.71
CA SER A 110 -22.82 12.99 -3.40
C SER A 110 -22.00 14.25 -3.16
N THR A 111 -22.57 15.38 -3.57
CA THR A 111 -22.13 16.73 -3.23
C THR A 111 -22.41 17.03 -1.76
N LYS A 112 -21.60 16.48 -0.85
CA LYS A 112 -21.35 17.12 0.44
C LYS A 112 -19.85 17.04 0.77
N PRO A 113 -19.13 18.18 0.76
CA PRO A 113 -17.78 18.21 1.29
C PRO A 113 -17.83 17.86 2.78
N GLY A 114 -17.16 16.76 3.18
CA GLY A 114 -17.08 16.38 4.60
C GLY A 114 -17.69 15.03 5.02
N SER A 115 -18.03 14.12 4.10
CA SER A 115 -18.58 12.82 4.52
C SER A 115 -17.50 11.88 5.01
N ASP A 116 -17.34 11.80 6.33
CA ASP A 116 -16.57 10.73 6.95
C ASP A 116 -17.26 9.39 6.65
N PHE A 117 -16.67 8.52 5.83
CA PHE A 117 -17.13 7.13 5.76
C PHE A 117 -16.74 6.45 7.07
N LEU A 118 -17.68 5.76 7.70
CA LEU A 118 -17.43 4.94 8.88
C LEU A 118 -17.54 3.49 8.46
N ILE A 119 -16.44 2.75 8.52
CA ILE A 119 -16.49 1.30 8.27
C ILE A 119 -16.38 0.59 9.59
N GLU A 120 -17.31 -0.32 9.78
CA GLU A 120 -17.44 -1.18 10.93
C GLU A 120 -16.76 -2.52 10.62
N LEU A 121 -15.62 -2.80 11.25
CA LEU A 121 -14.99 -4.12 11.18
C LEU A 121 -15.43 -4.93 12.40
N THR A 122 -16.23 -5.97 12.17
CA THR A 122 -16.89 -6.78 13.21
C THR A 122 -16.46 -8.25 13.22
N GLY A 123 -15.58 -8.65 12.29
CA GLY A 123 -15.03 -10.00 12.25
C GLY A 123 -14.06 -10.32 13.40
N ASP A 124 -13.75 -11.60 13.60
CA ASP A 124 -12.72 -12.07 14.55
C ASP A 124 -11.32 -11.55 14.15
N ARG A 125 -11.09 -11.43 12.85
CA ARG A 125 -9.88 -10.83 12.25
C ARG A 125 -10.29 -10.01 11.03
N GLY A 126 -9.46 -9.04 10.67
CA GLY A 126 -9.68 -8.31 9.44
C GLY A 126 -8.56 -7.36 9.08
N ALA A 127 -8.67 -6.82 7.89
CA ALA A 127 -7.75 -5.85 7.32
C ALA A 127 -8.51 -4.89 6.42
N ALA A 128 -8.04 -3.64 6.36
CA ALA A 128 -8.55 -2.67 5.41
C ALA A 128 -7.44 -1.76 4.90
N LEU A 129 -7.61 -1.31 3.66
CA LEU A 129 -6.80 -0.32 2.95
C LEU A 129 -7.69 0.86 2.58
N THR A 130 -7.28 2.03 3.03
CA THR A 130 -7.97 3.30 2.80
C THR A 130 -7.06 4.21 1.98
N THR A 131 -7.59 4.81 0.91
CA THR A 131 -6.81 5.70 0.01
C THR A 131 -7.58 6.98 -0.30
N ARG A 132 -6.89 8.14 -0.32
CA ARG A 132 -7.47 9.43 -0.78
C ARG A 132 -7.35 9.63 -2.28
N TYR A 133 -6.42 8.93 -2.90
CA TYR A 133 -6.21 9.02 -4.33
C TYR A 133 -6.69 7.75 -5.04
N PRO A 134 -7.02 7.85 -6.33
CA PRO A 134 -7.30 6.66 -7.12
C PRO A 134 -6.13 5.68 -7.09
N THR A 135 -6.47 4.40 -7.07
CA THR A 135 -5.51 3.30 -7.21
C THR A 135 -5.36 2.95 -8.68
N TYR A 136 -4.12 2.85 -9.14
CA TYR A 136 -3.76 2.49 -10.51
C TYR A 136 -2.97 1.19 -10.52
N GLY A 137 -3.38 0.25 -11.35
CA GLY A 137 -2.66 -0.98 -11.65
C GLY A 137 -1.70 -0.77 -12.82
N GLU A 138 -0.54 -1.39 -12.74
CA GLU A 138 0.36 -1.59 -13.86
C GLU A 138 0.56 -3.09 -14.07
N ASP A 139 0.13 -3.61 -15.22
CA ASP A 139 0.19 -5.03 -15.55
C ASP A 139 0.80 -5.26 -16.94
N PRO A 140 1.59 -6.32 -17.14
CA PRO A 140 2.12 -6.70 -18.44
C PRO A 140 1.03 -7.33 -19.29
N LEU A 141 1.05 -7.08 -20.59
CA LEU A 141 0.09 -7.70 -21.52
C LEU A 141 0.21 -9.25 -21.59
N SER A 142 1.32 -9.83 -21.11
CA SER A 142 1.52 -11.27 -21.13
C SER A 142 2.09 -11.79 -19.82
N SER A 143 1.21 -12.24 -18.92
CA SER A 143 1.57 -12.91 -17.66
C SER A 143 2.33 -14.23 -17.89
N THR A 144 2.08 -14.93 -19.00
CA THR A 144 2.74 -16.20 -19.35
C THR A 144 4.25 -16.05 -19.49
N LEU A 145 4.73 -14.92 -20.01
CA LEU A 145 6.18 -14.65 -20.12
C LEU A 145 6.85 -14.62 -18.75
N PHE A 146 6.20 -13.99 -17.77
CA PHE A 146 6.69 -13.88 -16.39
C PHE A 146 6.70 -15.25 -15.71
N ILE A 147 5.63 -16.04 -15.86
CA ILE A 147 5.56 -17.41 -15.32
C ILE A 147 6.69 -18.27 -15.90
N GLY A 148 6.87 -18.26 -17.22
CA GLY A 148 7.91 -19.03 -17.90
C GLY A 148 9.32 -18.58 -17.50
N TYR A 149 9.53 -17.27 -17.36
CA TYR A 149 10.80 -16.71 -16.91
C TYR A 149 11.12 -17.11 -15.47
N THR A 150 10.17 -16.97 -14.54
CA THR A 150 10.31 -17.42 -13.15
C THR A 150 10.68 -18.89 -13.08
N LYS A 151 9.91 -19.78 -13.72
CA LYS A 151 10.19 -21.22 -13.70
C LYS A 151 11.61 -21.57 -14.14
N ARG A 152 12.12 -20.89 -15.18
CA ARG A 152 13.46 -21.14 -15.73
C ARG A 152 14.59 -20.66 -14.81
N HIS A 153 14.39 -19.56 -14.09
CA HIS A 153 15.47 -18.89 -13.36
C HIS A 153 15.37 -19.01 -11.84
N TYR A 154 14.23 -19.47 -11.30
CA TYR A 154 13.93 -19.50 -9.87
C TYR A 154 15.03 -20.16 -9.02
N ARG A 155 15.56 -21.31 -9.45
CA ARG A 155 16.64 -22.01 -8.72
C ARG A 155 17.89 -21.15 -8.57
N SER A 156 18.24 -20.39 -9.61
CA SER A 156 19.37 -19.47 -9.60
C SER A 156 19.13 -18.30 -8.65
N TRP A 157 17.89 -17.80 -8.56
CA TRP A 157 17.53 -16.73 -7.64
C TRP A 157 17.58 -17.18 -6.19
N VAL A 158 17.11 -18.38 -5.89
CA VAL A 158 17.20 -18.99 -4.55
C VAL A 158 18.66 -19.15 -4.15
N LYS A 159 19.53 -19.63 -5.06
CA LYS A 159 20.96 -19.70 -4.79
C LYS A 159 21.55 -18.29 -4.55
N PHE A 160 21.22 -17.33 -5.41
CA PHE A 160 21.73 -15.97 -5.29
C PHE A 160 21.31 -15.29 -3.99
N SER A 161 20.05 -15.45 -3.54
CA SER A 161 19.60 -14.90 -2.26
C SER A 161 20.34 -15.53 -1.08
N ARG A 162 20.59 -16.85 -1.11
CA ARG A 162 21.38 -17.55 -0.09
C ARG A 162 22.83 -17.09 -0.06
N ASP A 163 23.45 -16.93 -1.22
CA ASP A 163 24.83 -16.42 -1.36
C ASP A 163 24.93 -14.97 -0.82
N LYS A 164 23.82 -14.21 -0.80
CA LYS A 164 23.70 -12.89 -0.16
C LYS A 164 23.41 -12.93 1.35
N GLY A 165 23.29 -14.11 1.95
CA GLY A 165 23.06 -14.30 3.39
C GLY A 165 21.59 -14.32 3.82
N TYR A 166 20.64 -14.37 2.89
CA TYR A 166 19.23 -14.52 3.24
C TYR A 166 18.91 -15.96 3.66
N GLY A 167 18.05 -16.11 4.67
CA GLY A 167 17.66 -17.41 5.24
C GLY A 167 16.89 -18.31 4.26
N GLU A 168 16.97 -19.63 4.46
CA GLU A 168 16.42 -20.62 3.52
C GLU A 168 14.89 -20.60 3.37
N HIS A 169 14.18 -20.08 4.38
CA HIS A 169 12.73 -19.95 4.38
C HIS A 169 12.22 -18.79 3.51
N LEU A 170 13.13 -17.93 3.02
CA LEU A 170 12.79 -16.77 2.21
C LEU A 170 12.88 -17.13 0.74
N LEU A 171 11.73 -17.06 0.06
CA LEU A 171 11.60 -17.43 -1.34
C LEU A 171 11.58 -16.18 -2.21
N PRO A 172 12.46 -16.07 -3.22
CA PRO A 172 12.43 -14.99 -4.19
C PRO A 172 11.11 -14.94 -4.96
N ILE A 173 10.58 -13.74 -5.14
CA ILE A 173 9.40 -13.46 -5.95
C ILE A 173 9.78 -12.54 -7.12
N LEU A 174 9.08 -12.69 -8.24
CA LEU A 174 9.15 -11.78 -9.38
C LEU A 174 7.91 -10.89 -9.37
N VAL A 175 8.12 -9.57 -9.44
CA VAL A 175 7.04 -8.60 -9.59
C VAL A 175 6.52 -8.66 -11.02
N SER A 176 5.32 -9.19 -11.20
CA SER A 176 4.63 -9.29 -12.49
C SER A 176 3.52 -8.27 -12.68
N GLY A 177 3.30 -7.38 -11.72
CA GLY A 177 2.26 -6.35 -11.71
C GLY A 177 2.31 -5.60 -10.39
N LEU A 178 1.70 -4.41 -10.32
CA LEU A 178 1.61 -3.65 -9.08
C LEU A 178 0.44 -2.68 -9.06
N ASP A 179 -0.16 -2.56 -7.88
CA ASP A 179 -1.16 -1.55 -7.56
C ASP A 179 -0.51 -0.39 -6.81
N MET A 180 -0.84 0.82 -7.22
CA MET A 180 -0.24 2.03 -6.67
C MET A 180 -1.27 3.07 -6.33
N THR A 181 -0.99 3.75 -5.24
CA THR A 181 -1.70 4.94 -4.76
C THR A 181 -0.67 5.95 -4.26
N LYS A 182 -1.03 7.24 -4.28
CA LYS A 182 -0.17 8.31 -3.74
C LYS A 182 -0.10 8.28 -2.22
N ASP A 183 -1.10 7.69 -1.58
CA ASP A 183 -1.19 7.57 -0.14
C ASP A 183 -1.95 6.32 0.28
N PHE A 184 -1.77 5.93 1.53
CA PHE A 184 -2.47 4.80 2.09
C PHE A 184 -2.61 4.98 3.60
N ALA A 185 -3.67 4.41 4.12
CA ALA A 185 -3.81 4.10 5.52
C ALA A 185 -4.28 2.65 5.62
N ILE A 186 -3.56 1.85 6.42
CA ILE A 186 -3.77 0.42 6.52
C ILE A 186 -4.08 0.10 7.97
N VAL A 187 -5.07 -0.78 8.17
CA VAL A 187 -5.39 -1.37 9.47
C VAL A 187 -5.39 -2.89 9.35
N ALA A 188 -4.89 -3.55 10.39
CA ALA A 188 -5.04 -4.98 10.58
C ALA A 188 -5.36 -5.23 12.05
N TYR A 189 -6.25 -6.18 12.33
CA TYR A 189 -6.66 -6.47 13.70
C TYR A 189 -6.98 -7.95 13.89
N SER A 190 -6.89 -8.39 15.14
CA SER A 190 -7.28 -9.73 15.56
C SER A 190 -7.81 -9.68 16.98
N ASN A 191 -8.98 -10.27 17.20
CA ASN A 191 -9.65 -10.34 18.49
C ASN A 191 -9.31 -11.64 19.24
N ASP A 192 -8.18 -12.27 18.93
CA ASP A 192 -7.76 -13.56 19.50
C ASP A 192 -7.33 -13.47 20.98
N SER A 193 -7.23 -12.25 21.55
CA SER A 193 -6.81 -12.03 22.93
C SER A 193 -8.00 -11.85 23.87
N THR A 194 -8.24 -12.88 24.68
CA THR A 194 -9.15 -13.01 25.85
C THR A 194 -10.60 -13.39 25.57
N SER A 195 -11.13 -14.26 26.42
CA SER A 195 -12.44 -14.93 26.43
C SER A 195 -13.65 -13.99 26.57
N VAL A 196 -13.47 -12.71 26.29
CA VAL A 196 -14.56 -11.75 26.13
C VAL A 196 -14.64 -11.51 24.63
N GLN A 197 -15.62 -12.15 24.00
CA GLN A 197 -16.01 -11.85 22.63
C GLN A 197 -16.43 -10.38 22.61
N SER A 198 -15.49 -9.48 22.30
CA SER A 198 -15.81 -8.09 22.12
C SER A 198 -16.36 -7.96 20.71
N ASP A 199 -17.69 -7.92 20.60
CA ASP A 199 -18.40 -7.45 19.40
C ASP A 199 -18.19 -5.93 19.18
N ALA A 200 -17.09 -5.36 19.71
CA ALA A 200 -16.79 -3.95 19.64
C ALA A 200 -16.32 -3.63 18.22
N PRO A 201 -17.09 -2.87 17.44
CA PRO A 201 -16.71 -2.54 16.09
C PRO A 201 -15.44 -1.71 16.04
N VAL A 202 -14.56 -2.05 15.10
CA VAL A 202 -13.52 -1.11 14.65
C VAL A 202 -14.21 -0.10 13.75
N TYR A 203 -14.08 1.19 14.09
CA TYR A 203 -14.64 2.28 13.31
C TYR A 203 -13.53 3.04 12.61
N THR A 204 -13.64 3.12 11.29
CA THR A 204 -12.68 3.83 10.45
C THR A 204 -13.30 5.14 9.95
N PRO A 205 -13.11 6.32 10.56
CA PRO A 205 -13.59 7.56 9.99
C PRO A 205 -12.74 7.93 8.77
N MET A 206 -13.39 8.40 7.72
CA MET A 206 -12.78 8.53 6.40
C MET A 206 -13.15 9.84 5.72
N PHE A 207 -12.25 10.83 5.86
CA PHE A 207 -12.14 12.08 5.11
C PHE A 207 -13.20 13.17 5.32
N SER A 208 -12.72 14.34 5.73
CA SER A 208 -13.37 15.61 5.41
C SER A 208 -12.75 16.24 4.16
N HIS A 209 -13.59 16.61 3.18
CA HIS A 209 -13.17 17.43 2.03
C HIS A 209 -13.16 18.90 2.44
N GLY A 210 -12.25 19.25 3.35
CA GLY A 210 -11.93 20.64 3.71
C GLY A 210 -10.42 20.77 3.81
N ASP A 211 -9.89 21.97 3.52
CA ASP A 211 -8.45 22.30 3.61
C ASP A 211 -7.85 22.13 5.03
N ALA A 212 -8.64 21.69 6.01
CA ALA A 212 -8.16 21.30 7.31
C ALA A 212 -7.61 19.87 7.28
N SER A 213 -6.30 19.75 7.48
CA SER A 213 -5.59 18.50 7.73
C SER A 213 -6.16 17.76 8.94
N LEU A 214 -7.22 16.96 8.76
CA LEU A 214 -7.62 16.02 9.79
C LEU A 214 -6.64 14.83 9.77
N PRO A 215 -6.05 14.46 10.92
CA PRO A 215 -5.26 13.25 11.03
C PRO A 215 -6.13 12.03 10.77
N TRP A 216 -5.54 11.00 10.17
CA TRP A 216 -6.14 9.66 10.10
C TRP A 216 -6.44 9.20 11.53
N THR A 217 -7.69 9.38 11.95
CA THR A 217 -8.12 8.99 13.29
C THR A 217 -8.82 7.65 13.12
N TRP A 218 -8.53 6.65 13.93
CA TRP A 218 -9.28 5.39 13.92
C TRP A 218 -9.84 5.15 15.31
N CYS A 219 -11.12 4.79 15.40
CA CYS A 219 -11.73 4.37 16.65
C CYS A 219 -11.57 2.84 16.74
N THR A 220 -10.68 2.36 17.61
CA THR A 220 -10.25 0.96 17.59
C THR A 220 -10.36 0.25 18.95
N PRO A 221 -10.62 -1.08 18.95
CA PRO A 221 -10.42 -1.94 20.10
C PRO A 221 -8.91 -2.13 20.39
N ALA A 222 -8.61 -2.68 21.57
CA ALA A 222 -7.27 -2.75 22.14
C ALA A 222 -6.22 -3.54 21.32
N SER A 223 -6.61 -4.33 20.32
CA SER A 223 -5.74 -5.20 19.50
C SER A 223 -5.71 -4.84 18.01
N SER A 224 -5.76 -3.54 17.69
CA SER A 224 -5.58 -3.05 16.32
C SER A 224 -4.15 -2.57 16.04
N TYR A 225 -3.71 -2.73 14.79
CA TYR A 225 -2.46 -2.21 14.27
C TYR A 225 -2.75 -1.30 13.10
N GLN A 226 -2.05 -0.16 13.04
CA GLN A 226 -2.29 0.88 12.03
C GLN A 226 -0.99 1.33 11.38
N LYS A 227 -1.10 1.80 10.14
CA LYS A 227 0.02 2.39 9.42
C LYS A 227 -0.43 3.40 8.36
N HIS A 228 0.40 4.41 8.16
CA HIS A 228 0.14 5.50 7.23
C HIS A 228 1.32 5.73 6.28
N GLY A 229 0.98 6.01 5.03
CA GLY A 229 1.91 6.57 4.04
C GLY A 229 2.10 8.08 4.23
N PRO A 230 2.85 8.74 3.32
CA PRO A 230 3.16 10.16 3.43
C PRO A 230 1.91 11.04 3.54
N SER A 231 1.93 11.93 4.54
CA SER A 231 1.01 13.06 4.70
C SER A 231 1.63 14.30 4.06
N ARG A 232 0.83 15.16 3.40
CA ARG A 232 1.32 16.42 2.81
C ARG A 232 2.11 17.21 3.87
N PRO A 233 3.32 17.72 3.58
CA PRO A 233 3.93 18.74 4.43
C PRO A 233 3.04 19.98 4.39
N MET A 234 2.70 20.51 5.57
CA MET A 234 2.03 21.80 5.72
C MET A 234 2.68 22.81 4.77
N SER A 235 1.93 23.31 3.79
CA SER A 235 2.34 24.55 3.15
C SER A 235 2.26 25.61 4.26
N PRO A 236 3.34 26.35 4.59
CA PRO A 236 3.23 27.41 5.56
C PRO A 236 2.17 28.39 5.03
N ASP A 237 1.11 28.57 5.80
CA ASP A 237 0.02 29.47 5.47
C ASP A 237 0.60 30.83 5.06
N LEU A 238 0.32 31.24 3.82
CA LEU A 238 0.46 32.64 3.46
C LEU A 238 -0.50 33.41 4.38
N PRO A 239 -0.04 34.45 5.09
CA PRO A 239 -0.90 35.20 5.96
C PRO A 239 -2.05 35.81 5.15
N PRO A 240 -3.25 35.93 5.73
CA PRO A 240 -4.43 36.39 5.02
C PRO A 240 -4.21 37.79 4.46
N LEU A 241 -4.49 37.95 3.17
CA LEU A 241 -4.53 39.23 2.48
C LEU A 241 -5.71 40.03 3.07
N ASN A 242 -5.42 40.90 4.05
CA ASN A 242 -6.42 41.82 4.58
C ASN A 242 -6.87 42.78 3.47
N SER A 243 -8.04 42.49 2.90
CA SER A 243 -8.80 43.46 2.14
C SER A 243 -9.66 44.26 3.11
N ARG A 244 -9.33 45.54 3.30
CA ARG A 244 -10.35 46.54 3.61
C ARG A 244 -10.06 47.81 2.84
N ALA A 245 -10.86 48.00 1.80
CA ALA A 245 -11.01 49.25 1.07
C ALA A 245 -11.64 50.32 1.98
N GLY A 246 -11.27 51.59 1.75
CA GLY A 246 -12.25 52.66 1.72
C GLY A 246 -12.00 53.94 2.52
N VAL A 247 -11.49 54.96 1.80
CA VAL A 247 -11.95 56.37 1.71
C VAL A 247 -11.93 57.27 2.97
N PHE A 248 -11.10 58.33 2.99
CA PHE A 248 -11.46 59.73 2.62
C PHE A 248 -10.29 60.72 2.85
N SER A 249 -10.28 61.75 2.00
CA SER A 249 -9.35 62.88 1.88
C SER A 249 -9.67 64.04 2.85
N THR A 250 -8.63 64.78 3.24
CA THR A 250 -8.47 66.26 3.49
C THR A 250 -7.19 66.41 4.34
N GLY A 251 -6.22 67.33 4.20
CA GLY A 251 -6.09 68.65 3.60
C GLY A 251 -5.31 69.53 4.61
N PHE A 252 -4.35 70.34 4.13
CA PHE A 252 -3.67 71.50 4.75
C PHE A 252 -2.33 71.38 5.53
N ASP A 253 -1.32 72.03 4.92
CA ASP A 253 -0.28 72.96 5.41
C ASP A 253 0.53 72.69 6.69
N GLN A 254 1.86 72.52 6.52
CA GLN A 254 2.86 73.60 6.63
C GLN A 254 4.18 73.21 5.93
#